data_AF-A0A931RSV0-F1
#
_entry.id   AF-A0A931RSV0-F1
#
_cell.length_a   1.000
_cell.length_b   1.000
_cell.length_c   1.000
_cell.angle_alpha   90.00
_cell.angle_beta   90.00
_cell.angle_gamma   90.00
#
_symmetry.space_group_name_H-M   'P 1'
#
loop_
_entity.id
_entity.type
_entity.pdbx_description
1 polymer ?
#
loop_
_entity_poly.entity_id
_entity_poly.type
_entity_poly.pdbx_seq_one_letter_code
_entity_poly.pdbx_strand_id
1 'polypeptide(L)' 'MSSKPLFTWVPAPDGRMRTHRELVDHCVTVQEFFFLLREKGMDRDQAQRAYADLLVDMKSILAENGICVIEPQWFASLLR' A
#
# COMPACT_ATOMS: atom_id res chain seq x y z
N MET A 1 -15.95 -12.02 1.90
CA MET A 1 -14.61 -12.44 2.39
C MET A 1 -13.73 -11.21 2.41
N SER A 2 -13.19 -10.81 3.56
CA SER A 2 -12.18 -9.74 3.62
C SER A 2 -10.84 -10.31 3.17
N SER A 3 -10.51 -10.13 1.89
CA SER A 3 -9.19 -10.46 1.38
C SER A 3 -8.16 -9.48 1.96
N LYS A 4 -6.98 -10.01 2.28
CA LYS A 4 -5.79 -9.21 2.56
C LYS A 4 -5.43 -8.42 1.29
N PRO A 5 -4.71 -7.30 1.40
CA PRO A 5 -4.25 -6.58 0.22
C PRO A 5 -3.41 -7.50 -0.66
N LEU A 6 -3.63 -7.41 -1.97
CA LEU A 6 -2.84 -8.10 -2.98
C LEU A 6 -1.88 -7.12 -3.61
N PHE A 7 -0.64 -7.58 -3.77
CA PHE A 7 0.46 -6.80 -4.31
C PHE A 7 0.94 -7.40 -5.62
N THR A 8 1.37 -6.53 -6.52
CA THR A 8 2.15 -6.90 -7.70
C THR A 8 3.40 -6.02 -7.76
N TRP A 9 4.43 -6.51 -8.44
CA TRP A 9 5.68 -5.80 -8.61
C TRP A 9 5.93 -5.49 -10.08
N VAL A 10 6.35 -4.26 -10.34
CA VAL A 10 6.88 -3.80 -11.61
C VAL A 10 8.34 -3.40 -11.41
N PRO A 11 9.17 -3.39 -12.46
CA PRO A 11 10.53 -2.87 -12.34
C PRO A 11 10.53 -1.49 -11.71
N ALA A 12 11.38 -1.28 -10.70
CA ALA A 12 11.50 0.02 -10.04
C ALA A 12 11.91 1.10 -11.06
N PRO A 13 11.40 2.34 -10.94
CA PRO A 13 11.65 3.40 -11.93
C PRO A 13 13.13 3.77 -12.10
N ASP A 14 13.93 3.54 -11.05
CA ASP A 14 15.37 3.83 -11.03
C ASP A 14 16.23 2.72 -11.68
N GLY A 15 15.59 1.65 -12.18
CA GLY A 15 16.26 0.52 -12.82
C GLY A 15 17.06 -0.38 -11.87
N ARG A 16 17.01 -0.13 -10.56
CA ARG A 16 17.74 -0.92 -9.56
C ARG A 16 16.87 -2.09 -9.09
N MET A 17 17.48 -3.25 -8.93
CA MET A 17 16.81 -4.39 -8.31
C MET A 17 16.76 -4.22 -6.79
N ARG A 18 15.56 -4.28 -6.23
CA ARG A 18 15.36 -4.40 -4.78
C ARG A 18 15.50 -5.85 -4.36
N THR A 19 16.00 -6.05 -3.16
CA THR A 19 16.02 -7.37 -2.57
C THR A 19 14.59 -7.80 -2.26
N HIS A 20 14.35 -9.11 -2.28
CA HIS A 20 13.05 -9.66 -1.89
C HIS A 20 12.62 -9.20 -0.48
N ARG A 21 13.58 -9.07 0.44
CA ARG A 21 13.32 -8.64 1.82
C ARG A 21 12.78 -7.20 1.88
N GLU A 22 13.42 -6.26 1.20
CA GLU A 22 12.97 -4.87 1.15
C GLU A 22 11.54 -4.75 0.60
N LEU A 23 11.24 -5.48 -0.49
CA LEU A 23 9.90 -5.49 -1.08
C LEU A 23 8.85 -6.06 -0.11
N VAL A 24 9.20 -7.14 0.61
CA VAL A 24 8.31 -7.76 1.60
C VAL A 24 8.07 -6.82 2.78
N ASP A 25 9.10 -6.16 3.30
CA ASP A 25 8.97 -5.24 4.45
C ASP A 25 8.01 -4.07 4.13
N HIS A 26 8.08 -3.54 2.90
CA HIS A 26 7.11 -2.53 2.42
C HIS A 26 5.69 -3.10 2.31
N CYS A 27 5.51 -4.29 1.74
CA CYS A 27 4.19 -4.93 1.65
C CYS A 27 3.58 -5.23 3.03
N VAL A 28 4.39 -5.66 4.00
CA VAL A 28 3.94 -5.91 5.38
C VAL A 28 3.44 -4.61 6.02
N THR A 29 4.19 -3.52 5.89
CA THR A 29 3.80 -2.20 6.42
C THR A 29 2.45 -1.75 5.85
N VAL A 30 2.25 -1.89 4.54
CA VAL A 30 0.98 -1.56 3.88
C VAL A 30 -0.16 -2.46 4.36
N GLN A 31 0.12 -3.75 4.54
CA GLN A 31 -0.84 -4.72 5.02
C GLN A 31 -1.27 -4.45 6.47
N GLU A 32 -0.35 -4.05 7.34
CA GLU A 32 -0.66 -3.64 8.71
C GLU A 32 -1.56 -2.39 8.73
N PHE A 33 -1.25 -1.39 7.89
CA PHE A 33 -2.09 -0.22 7.73
C PHE A 33 -3.51 -0.58 7.25
N PHE A 34 -3.64 -1.50 6.29
CA PHE A 34 -4.94 -2.02 5.87
C PHE A 34 -5.73 -2.63 7.04
N PHE A 35 -5.08 -3.44 7.88
CA PHE A 35 -5.75 -4.05 9.03
C PHE A 35 -6.17 -3.00 10.07
N LEU A 36 -5.34 -1.98 10.31
CA LEU A 36 -5.69 -0.86 11.18
C LEU A 36 -6.96 -0.14 10.69
N LEU A 37 -7.03 0.20 9.40
CA LEU A 37 -8.22 0.86 8.84
C LEU A 37 -9.46 -0.02 8.98
N ARG A 38 -9.31 -1.33 8.71
CA ARG A 38 -10.38 -2.30 8.83
C ARG A 38 -10.89 -2.47 10.26
N GLU A 39 -9.99 -2.57 11.24
CA GLU A 39 -10.34 -2.67 12.67
C GLU A 39 -11.09 -1.44 13.15
N LYS A 40 -10.73 -0.26 12.62
CA LYS A 40 -11.44 0.99 12.88
C LYS A 40 -12.75 1.14 12.08
N GLY A 41 -13.09 0.19 11.20
CA GLY A 41 -14.25 0.26 10.33
C GLY A 41 -14.22 1.45 9.37
N MET A 42 -13.02 1.93 9.01
CA MET A 42 -12.85 3.13 8.20
C MET A 42 -13.11 2.85 6.73
N ASP A 43 -13.90 3.71 6.11
CA ASP A 43 -14.01 3.77 4.66
C ASP A 43 -12.85 4.57 4.02
N ARG A 44 -12.85 4.61 2.69
CA ARG A 44 -11.84 5.32 1.89
C ARG A 44 -11.75 6.81 2.26
N ASP A 45 -12.87 7.52 2.35
CA ASP A 45 -12.87 8.98 2.53
C ASP A 45 -12.50 9.37 3.96
N GLN A 46 -12.84 8.52 4.94
CA GLN A 46 -12.38 8.63 6.32
C GLN A 46 -10.87 8.40 6.41
N ALA A 47 -10.35 7.34 5.78
CA ALA A 47 -8.91 7.05 5.76
C ALA A 47 -8.12 8.16 5.06
N GLN A 48 -8.62 8.66 3.92
CA GLN A 48 -7.98 9.73 3.15
C GLN A 48 -7.87 11.03 3.95
N ARG A 49 -8.88 11.36 4.76
CA ARG A 49 -8.84 12.56 5.63
C ARG A 49 -7.98 12.36 6.87
N ALA A 50 -8.02 11.18 7.49
CA ALA A 50 -7.32 10.90 8.75
C ALA A 50 -5.81 10.65 8.57
N TYR A 51 -5.40 10.16 7.40
CA TYR A 51 -4.02 9.72 7.14
C TYR A 51 -3.48 10.28 5.82
N ALA A 52 -3.87 11.50 5.44
CA ALA A 52 -3.48 12.12 4.15
C ALA A 52 -1.96 12.09 3.92
N ASP A 53 -1.18 12.56 4.90
CA ASP A 53 0.28 12.64 4.80
C ASP A 53 0.92 11.25 4.73
N LEU A 54 0.49 10.33 5.60
CA LEU A 54 0.97 8.94 5.58
C LEU A 54 0.66 8.25 4.25
N LEU A 55 -0.51 8.50 3.65
CA LEU A 55 -0.86 7.97 2.33
C LEU A 55 0.04 8.53 1.24
N VAL A 56 0.44 9.81 1.30
CA VAL A 56 1.40 10.40 0.37
C VAL A 56 2.75 9.70 0.49
N ASP A 57 3.25 9.51 1.71
CA ASP A 57 4.53 8.83 1.96
C ASP A 57 4.49 7.37 1.49
N MET A 58 3.41 6.65 1.79
CA MET A 58 3.22 5.27 1.33
C MET A 58 3.17 5.19 -0.19
N LYS A 59 2.48 6.11 -0.88
CA LYS A 59 2.48 6.17 -2.34
C LYS A 59 3.87 6.37 -2.91
N SER A 60 4.67 7.29 -2.33
CA SER A 60 6.03 7.54 -2.79
C SER A 60 6.89 6.28 -2.66
N ILE A 61 6.89 5.67 -1.47
CA ILE A 61 7.66 4.45 -1.19
C ILE A 61 7.25 3.30 -2.12
N LEU A 62 5.95 3.12 -2.34
CA LEU A 62 5.46 2.08 -3.25
C LEU A 62 5.89 2.33 -4.69
N ALA A 63 5.76 3.57 -5.17
CA ALA A 63 6.19 3.94 -6.53
C ALA A 63 7.71 3.79 -6.72
N GLU A 64 8.51 4.25 -5.77
CA GLU A 64 9.99 4.15 -5.79
C GLU A 64 10.50 2.71 -5.81
N ASN A 65 9.71 1.78 -5.28
CA ASN A 65 10.05 0.36 -5.24
C ASN A 65 9.29 -0.49 -6.26
N GLY A 66 8.49 0.14 -7.13
CA GLY A 66 7.72 -0.57 -8.15
C GLY A 66 6.66 -1.52 -7.56
N ILE A 67 6.10 -1.20 -6.39
CA ILE A 67 5.07 -2.01 -5.74
C ILE A 67 3.70 -1.41 -6.03
N CYS A 68 2.77 -2.24 -6.51
CA CYS A 68 1.39 -1.81 -6.74
C CYS A 68 0.42 -2.66 -5.90
N VAL A 69 -0.53 -1.98 -5.23
CA VAL A 69 -1.66 -2.64 -4.55
C VAL A 69 -2.81 -2.78 -5.55
N ILE A 70 -3.24 -4.01 -5.79
CA ILE A 70 -4.28 -4.31 -6.79
C ILE A 70 -5.63 -4.61 -6.16
N GLU A 71 -5.66 -5.17 -4.95
CA GLU A 71 -6.89 -5.46 -4.21
C GLU A 71 -6.69 -5.22 -2.71
N PRO A 72 -7.78 -5.06 -1.92
CA PRO A 72 -9.14 -4.79 -2.39
C PRO A 72 -9.27 -3.39 -3.02
N GLN A 73 -10.20 -3.22 -3.97
CA GLN A 73 -10.24 -2.03 -4.85
C GLN A 73 -10.37 -0.69 -4.10
N TRP A 74 -11.13 -0.65 -3.00
CA TRP A 74 -11.27 0.57 -2.20
C TRP A 74 -9.93 1.00 -1.57
N PHE A 75 -9.14 0.04 -1.09
CA PHE A 75 -7.84 0.29 -0.48
C PHE A 75 -6.78 0.56 -1.55
N ALA A 76 -6.80 -0.19 -2.65
CA ALA A 76 -5.97 0.09 -3.81
C ALA A 76 -6.17 1.52 -4.32
N SER A 77 -7.42 2.03 -4.33
CA SER A 77 -7.69 3.41 -4.75
C SER A 77 -7.10 4.49 -3.82
N LEU A 78 -6.76 4.15 -2.57
CA LEU A 78 -6.07 5.07 -1.67
C LEU A 78 -4.58 5.20 -2.00
N LEU A 79 -4.01 4.19 -2.66
CA LEU A 79 -2.56 4.04 -2.88
C LEU A 79 -2.16 4.12 -4.36
N ARG A 80 -3.12 4.33 -5.26
CA ARG A 80 -2.90 4.66 -6.68
C ARG A 80 -2.74 6.16 -6.90
#